data_AF-A0A840ZNJ8-F1
#
_entry.id   AF-A0A840ZNJ8-F1
#
_cell.length_a   1.000
_cell.length_b   1.000
_cell.length_c   1.000
_cell.angle_alpha   90.00
_cell.angle_beta   90.00
_cell.angle_gamma   90.00
#
_symmetry.space_group_name_H-M   'P 1'
#
loop_
_entity.id
_entity.type
_entity.pdbx_description
1 polymer ?
#
loop_
_entity_poly.entity_id
_entity_poly.type
_entity_poly.pdbx_seq_one_letter_code
_entity_poly.pdbx_strand_id
1 'polypeptide(L)'
;MCFIYAGLQLTVSLTLVLRLVPPVPDRAADAVAAPPPAVDLAPRERCPFLLMAGVLILGGAVMSLFSAHVLTLLQARGVPLASAVTYGTLIGPSQVAARVVEMAFKGRHHPLWTLTVAMSLVAIGVLMLALGLPLVALAVILYGAGNGIYSIARGTVPLALFGPERYAPLVGRLARPSLIAQALAPPLGASVLAQGGAGATFGLLAVMALLNVGLVGALCQTKRGKRGAF
;
A
#
# COMPACT_ATOMS: atom_id res chain seq x y z
N MET A 1 14.51 -11.81 -21.45
CA MET A 1 14.49 -11.42 -20.02
C MET A 1 13.11 -11.55 -19.37
N CYS A 2 12.02 -10.95 -19.90
CA CYS A 2 10.66 -11.12 -19.33
C CYS A 2 10.17 -12.58 -19.24
N PHE A 3 10.33 -13.38 -20.29
CA PHE A 3 9.88 -14.79 -20.27
C PHE A 3 10.66 -15.68 -19.30
N ILE A 4 11.94 -15.36 -19.07
CA ILE A 4 12.79 -16.08 -18.12
C ILE A 4 12.36 -15.75 -16.68
N TYR A 5 12.16 -14.47 -16.37
CA TYR A 5 11.63 -14.06 -15.07
C TYR A 5 10.21 -14.57 -14.83
N ALA A 6 9.34 -14.55 -15.84
CA ALA A 6 7.99 -15.11 -15.74
C ALA A 6 8.03 -16.62 -15.46
N GLY A 7 8.87 -17.37 -16.19
CA GLY A 7 9.05 -18.80 -15.98
C GLY A 7 9.58 -19.13 -14.59
N LEU A 8 10.58 -18.37 -14.11
CA LEU A 8 11.16 -18.52 -12.78
C LEU A 8 10.13 -18.19 -11.69
N GLN A 9 9.39 -17.08 -11.83
CA GLN A 9 8.35 -16.68 -10.89
C GLN A 9 7.24 -17.73 -10.83
N LEU A 10 6.83 -18.27 -11.99
CA LEU A 10 5.78 -19.28 -12.07
C LEU A 10 6.23 -20.59 -11.42
N THR A 11 7.41 -21.12 -11.77
CA THR A 11 7.90 -22.40 -11.23
C THR A 11 8.16 -22.33 -9.73
N VAL A 12 8.82 -21.27 -9.25
CA VAL A 12 9.11 -21.10 -7.82
C VAL A 12 7.82 -20.90 -7.03
N SER A 13 6.94 -19.99 -7.47
CA SER A 13 5.70 -19.70 -6.75
C SER A 13 4.74 -20.89 -6.79
N LEU A 14 4.60 -21.56 -7.93
CA LEU A 14 3.72 -22.73 -8.08
C LEU A 14 4.21 -23.91 -7.24
N THR A 15 5.52 -24.19 -7.25
CA THR A 15 6.09 -25.28 -6.44
C THR A 15 5.91 -25.01 -4.95
N LEU A 16 6.14 -23.76 -4.51
CA LEU A 16 5.90 -23.37 -3.12
C LEU A 16 4.42 -23.45 -2.75
N VAL A 17 3.52 -22.98 -3.60
CA VAL A 17 2.07 -23.04 -3.33
C VAL A 17 1.60 -24.49 -3.26
N LEU A 18 1.97 -25.33 -4.22
CA LEU A 18 1.53 -26.73 -4.27
C LEU A 18 2.12 -27.60 -3.15
N ARG A 19 3.32 -27.29 -2.66
CA ARG A 19 3.98 -28.10 -1.62
C ARG A 19 3.74 -27.59 -0.19
N LEU A 20 3.54 -26.28 -0.01
CA LEU A 20 3.53 -25.66 1.31
C LEU A 20 2.12 -25.23 1.76
N VAL A 21 1.17 -25.06 0.84
CA VAL A 21 -0.21 -24.73 1.20
C VAL A 21 -0.93 -26.01 1.64
N PRO A 22 -1.38 -26.12 2.90
CA PRO A 22 -2.15 -27.27 3.34
C PRO A 22 -3.45 -27.39 2.54
N PRO A 23 -3.96 -28.61 2.32
CA PRO A 23 -5.22 -28.81 1.63
C PRO A 23 -6.33 -28.01 2.30
N VAL A 24 -7.09 -27.28 1.47
CA VAL A 24 -8.24 -26.49 1.89
C VAL A 24 -9.26 -27.45 2.52
N PRO A 25 -9.67 -27.27 3.79
CA PRO A 25 -10.69 -28.12 4.41
C PRO A 25 -11.97 -28.08 3.56
N ASP A 26 -12.66 -29.22 3.39
CA ASP A 26 -13.86 -29.35 2.55
C ASP A 26 -14.92 -28.25 2.80
N ARG A 27 -14.98 -27.77 4.04
CA ARG A 27 -15.85 -26.66 4.47
C ARG A 27 -15.64 -25.34 3.74
N ALA A 28 -14.45 -25.11 3.18
CA ALA A 28 -14.13 -23.94 2.37
C ALA A 28 -14.40 -24.16 0.87
N ALA A 29 -14.47 -25.41 0.40
CA ALA A 29 -14.95 -25.73 -0.95
C ALA A 29 -16.46 -25.50 -1.07
N ASP A 30 -17.23 -25.89 -0.06
CA ASP A 30 -18.67 -25.63 0.02
C ASP A 30 -18.99 -24.12 0.09
N ALA A 31 -18.11 -23.32 0.71
CA ALA A 31 -18.27 -21.87 0.81
C ALA A 31 -18.04 -21.13 -0.53
N VAL A 32 -17.34 -21.74 -1.51
CA VAL A 32 -17.16 -21.17 -2.86
C VAL A 32 -18.39 -21.39 -3.74
N ALA A 33 -19.16 -22.45 -3.48
CA ALA A 33 -20.40 -22.75 -4.19
C ALA A 33 -21.58 -21.89 -3.73
N ALA A 34 -21.55 -21.39 -2.48
CA ALA A 34 -22.57 -20.48 -1.97
C ALA A 34 -22.43 -19.07 -2.59
N PRO A 35 -23.54 -18.39 -2.95
CA PRO A 35 -23.49 -16.98 -3.28
C PRO A 35 -22.81 -16.22 -2.15
N PRO A 36 -21.86 -15.29 -2.43
CA PRO A 36 -21.19 -14.55 -1.37
C PRO A 36 -22.27 -13.88 -0.52
N PRO A 37 -22.25 -14.05 0.82
CA PRO A 37 -23.26 -13.45 1.66
C PRO A 37 -23.31 -11.95 1.36
N ALA A 38 -24.51 -11.42 1.13
CA ALA A 38 -24.71 -9.99 0.92
C ALA A 38 -24.26 -9.27 2.18
N VAL A 39 -23.03 -8.76 2.16
CA VAL A 39 -22.51 -7.98 3.29
C VAL A 39 -23.10 -6.60 3.20
N ASP A 40 -24.22 -6.41 3.89
CA ASP A 40 -24.78 -5.09 4.11
C ASP A 40 -23.94 -4.33 5.12
N LEU A 41 -23.47 -3.16 4.68
CA LEU A 41 -22.80 -2.20 5.54
C LEU A 41 -23.87 -1.46 6.33
N ALA A 42 -23.81 -1.56 7.65
CA ALA A 42 -24.65 -0.72 8.50
C ALA A 42 -24.36 0.76 8.18
N PRO A 43 -25.34 1.69 8.28
CA PRO A 43 -25.12 3.11 7.97
C PRO A 43 -23.90 3.71 8.67
N ARG A 44 -23.64 3.28 9.92
CA ARG A 44 -22.48 3.65 10.75
C ARG A 44 -21.12 3.12 10.30
N GLU A 45 -21.09 2.16 9.38
CA GLU A 45 -19.90 1.49 8.84
C GLU A 45 -19.52 2.01 7.44
N ARG A 46 -20.45 2.68 6.75
CA ARG A 46 -20.26 3.21 5.39
C ARG A 46 -19.12 4.23 5.32
N CYS A 47 -19.07 5.18 6.27
CA CYS A 47 -18.00 6.19 6.28
C CYS A 47 -16.61 5.57 6.53
N PRO A 48 -16.38 4.75 7.58
CA PRO A 48 -15.10 4.05 7.75
C PRO A 48 -14.72 3.16 6.56
N PHE A 49 -15.70 2.51 5.92
CA PHE A 49 -15.48 1.70 4.73
C PHE A 49 -15.00 2.54 3.54
N LEU A 50 -15.66 3.67 3.25
CA LEU A 50 -15.27 4.58 2.18
C LEU A 50 -13.90 5.24 2.44
N LEU A 51 -13.63 5.64 3.68
CA LEU A 51 -12.32 6.17 4.06
C LEU A 51 -11.22 5.12 3.88
N MET A 52 -11.46 3.88 4.34
CA MET A 52 -10.51 2.79 4.13
C MET A 52 -10.31 2.47 2.65
N ALA A 53 -11.39 2.47 1.84
CA ALA A 53 -11.31 2.30 0.41
C ALA A 53 -10.43 3.37 -0.24
N GLY A 54 -10.65 4.64 0.11
CA GLY A 54 -9.83 5.76 -0.36
C GLY A 54 -8.37 5.62 0.03
N VAL A 55 -8.08 5.18 1.26
CA VAL A 55 -6.71 4.92 1.71
C VAL A 55 -6.04 3.83 0.89
N LEU A 56 -6.74 2.73 0.62
CA LEU A 56 -6.21 1.62 -0.16
C LEU A 56 -6.01 1.98 -1.64
N ILE A 57 -6.90 2.79 -2.19
CA ILE A 57 -6.84 3.28 -3.57
C ILE A 57 -5.65 4.24 -3.73
N LEU A 58 -5.59 5.31 -2.94
CA LEU A 58 -4.51 6.30 -3.04
C LEU A 58 -3.16 5.71 -2.62
N GLY A 59 -3.10 4.98 -1.51
CA GLY A 59 -1.87 4.35 -1.03
C GLY A 59 -1.30 3.36 -2.02
N GLY A 60 -2.15 2.47 -2.54
CA GLY A 60 -1.76 1.53 -3.59
C GLY A 60 -1.29 2.25 -4.86
N ALA A 61 -2.04 3.25 -5.33
CA ALA A 61 -1.69 4.00 -6.53
C ALA A 61 -0.35 4.74 -6.41
N VAL A 62 -0.08 5.39 -5.27
CA VAL A 62 1.23 6.04 -4.99
C VAL A 62 2.35 5.01 -5.06
N MET A 63 2.18 3.84 -4.42
CA MET A 63 3.22 2.81 -4.38
C MET A 63 3.49 2.20 -5.75
N SER A 64 2.42 1.91 -6.50
CA SER A 64 2.51 1.37 -7.86
C SER A 64 3.19 2.37 -8.80
N LEU A 65 2.75 3.63 -8.77
CA LEU A 65 3.31 4.68 -9.61
C LEU A 65 4.78 4.96 -9.31
N PHE A 66 5.10 5.16 -8.03
CA PHE A 66 6.47 5.44 -7.61
C PHE A 66 7.39 4.28 -7.94
N SER A 67 7.01 3.05 -7.59
CA SER A 67 7.84 1.87 -7.86
C SER A 67 8.07 1.62 -9.35
N ALA A 68 7.10 1.95 -10.22
CA ALA A 68 7.24 1.78 -11.65
C ALA A 68 8.22 2.78 -12.29
N HIS A 69 8.30 4.01 -11.75
CA HIS A 69 9.02 5.12 -12.39
C HIS A 69 10.14 5.72 -11.55
N VAL A 70 10.48 5.16 -10.38
CA VAL A 70 11.48 5.74 -9.46
C VAL A 70 12.82 6.03 -10.14
N LEU A 71 13.32 5.11 -10.96
CA LEU A 71 14.59 5.28 -11.69
C LEU A 71 14.50 6.46 -12.65
N THR A 72 13.46 6.48 -13.50
CA THR A 72 13.23 7.55 -14.48
C THR A 72 13.04 8.91 -13.80
N LEU A 73 12.31 8.95 -12.67
CA LEU A 73 12.06 10.16 -11.90
C LEU A 73 13.34 10.72 -11.28
N LEU A 74 14.22 9.86 -10.76
CA LEU A 74 15.52 10.27 -10.22
C LEU A 74 16.47 10.73 -11.34
N GLN A 75 16.52 10.02 -12.47
CA GLN A 75 17.35 10.43 -13.61
C GLN A 75 16.92 11.76 -14.21
N ALA A 76 15.61 12.00 -14.33
CA ALA A 76 15.05 13.27 -14.78
C ALA A 76 15.37 14.45 -13.82
N ARG A 77 15.81 14.16 -12.59
CA ARG A 77 16.32 15.13 -11.61
C ARG A 77 17.84 15.25 -11.63
N GLY A 78 18.52 14.68 -12.62
CA GLY A 78 19.98 14.71 -12.75
C GLY A 78 20.72 13.66 -11.91
N VAL A 79 20.02 12.72 -11.26
CA VAL A 79 20.68 11.63 -10.53
C VAL A 79 21.28 10.65 -11.55
N PRO A 80 22.58 10.33 -11.49
CA PRO A 80 23.18 9.34 -12.39
C PRO A 80 22.50 7.98 -12.26
N LEU A 81 22.41 7.22 -13.36
CA LEU A 81 21.74 5.92 -13.39
C LEU A 81 22.26 4.97 -12.30
N ALA A 82 23.59 4.89 -12.13
CA ALA A 82 24.21 4.03 -11.12
C ALA A 82 23.74 4.38 -9.69
N SER A 83 23.64 5.68 -9.38
CA SER A 83 23.13 6.16 -8.09
C SER A 83 21.63 5.90 -7.95
N ALA A 84 20.84 6.12 -9.02
CA ALA A 84 19.41 5.85 -9.02
C ALA A 84 19.11 4.37 -8.78
N VAL A 85 19.89 3.46 -9.39
CA VAL A 85 19.83 2.01 -9.12
C VAL A 85 20.16 1.73 -7.66
N THR A 86 21.24 2.31 -7.14
CA THR A 86 21.64 2.14 -5.73
C THR A 86 20.55 2.61 -4.77
N TYR A 87 19.89 3.72 -5.05
CA TYR A 87 18.75 4.15 -4.23
C TYR A 87 17.56 3.21 -4.36
N GLY A 88 17.25 2.75 -5.58
CA GLY A 88 16.18 1.78 -5.83
C GLY A 88 16.38 0.47 -5.07
N THR A 89 17.61 -0.02 -4.93
CA THR A 89 17.88 -1.26 -4.18
C THR A 89 17.62 -1.10 -2.68
N LEU A 90 17.67 0.10 -2.11
CA LEU A 90 17.36 0.36 -0.69
C LEU A 90 15.87 0.17 -0.35
N ILE A 91 14.97 0.18 -1.34
CA ILE A 91 13.52 0.01 -1.13
C ILE A 91 13.22 -1.37 -0.52
N GLY A 92 13.81 -2.44 -1.06
CA GLY A 92 13.57 -3.81 -0.60
C GLY A 92 13.99 -4.04 0.86
N PRO A 93 15.26 -3.79 1.22
CA PRO A 93 15.75 -3.94 2.58
C PRO A 93 15.02 -3.08 3.59
N SER A 94 14.73 -1.81 3.28
CA SER A 94 13.98 -0.92 4.18
C SER A 94 12.55 -1.41 4.42
N GLN A 95 11.89 -1.95 3.39
CA GLN A 95 10.57 -2.56 3.48
C GLN A 95 10.55 -3.77 4.44
N VAL A 96 11.54 -4.66 4.33
CA VAL A 96 11.67 -5.84 5.19
C VAL A 96 12.02 -5.43 6.63
N ALA A 97 13.00 -4.54 6.79
CA ALA A 97 13.41 -4.04 8.10
C ALA A 97 12.23 -3.41 8.85
N ALA A 98 11.42 -2.60 8.18
CA ALA A 98 10.25 -1.96 8.80
C ALA A 98 9.19 -2.99 9.26
N ARG A 99 9.01 -4.09 8.52
CA ARG A 99 8.13 -5.19 8.95
C ARG A 99 8.68 -5.93 10.16
N VAL A 100 9.98 -6.21 10.20
CA VAL A 100 10.65 -6.85 11.35
C VAL A 100 10.49 -5.98 12.59
N VAL A 101 10.74 -4.68 12.47
CA VAL A 101 10.54 -3.70 13.55
C VAL A 101 9.09 -3.72 14.03
N GLU A 102 8.11 -3.61 13.14
CA GLU A 102 6.67 -3.64 13.51
C GLU A 102 6.29 -4.96 14.21
N MET A 103 6.78 -6.09 13.73
CA MET A 103 6.53 -7.41 14.35
C MET A 103 7.20 -7.54 15.73
N ALA A 104 8.38 -6.96 15.91
CA ALA A 104 9.08 -6.94 17.20
C ALA A 104 8.30 -6.17 18.28
N PHE A 105 7.47 -5.20 17.89
CA PHE A 105 6.54 -4.52 18.80
C PHE A 105 5.34 -5.39 19.24
N LYS A 106 5.24 -6.66 18.78
CA LYS A 106 4.25 -7.67 19.23
C LYS A 106 2.78 -7.21 19.20
N GLY A 107 2.40 -6.33 18.27
CA GLY A 107 1.03 -5.85 18.18
C GLY A 107 0.55 -5.00 19.37
N ARG A 108 1.49 -4.41 20.13
CA ARG A 108 1.16 -3.54 21.28
C ARG A 108 0.42 -2.26 20.88
N HIS A 109 0.47 -1.90 19.60
CA HIS A 109 -0.17 -0.70 19.07
C HIS A 109 -1.42 -1.06 18.27
N HIS A 110 -2.42 -0.17 18.33
CA HIS A 110 -3.65 -0.34 17.57
C HIS A 110 -3.36 -0.24 16.06
N PRO A 111 -3.93 -1.11 15.18
CA PRO A 111 -3.63 -1.14 13.74
C PRO A 111 -3.75 0.20 12.99
N LEU A 112 -4.65 1.08 13.44
CA LEU A 112 -4.76 2.45 12.88
C LEU A 112 -3.50 3.30 13.10
N TRP A 113 -2.80 3.09 14.22
CA TRP A 113 -1.54 3.77 14.47
C TRP A 113 -0.47 3.29 13.49
N THR A 114 -0.36 1.98 13.28
CA THR A 114 0.50 1.36 12.26
C THR A 114 0.22 1.92 10.86
N LEU A 115 -1.07 2.06 10.50
CA LEU A 115 -1.47 2.69 9.23
C LEU A 115 -1.07 4.16 9.15
N THR A 116 -1.23 4.92 10.25
CA THR A 116 -0.84 6.33 10.31
C THR A 116 0.66 6.48 10.08
N VAL A 117 1.47 5.71 10.82
CA VAL A 117 2.93 5.70 10.67
C VAL A 117 3.33 5.33 9.24
N ALA A 118 2.73 4.29 8.67
CA ALA A 118 2.99 3.88 7.29
C ALA A 118 2.75 5.01 6.28
N MET A 119 1.58 5.64 6.32
CA MET A 119 1.23 6.70 5.37
C MET A 119 2.04 7.97 5.60
N SER A 120 2.36 8.30 6.85
CA SER A 120 3.25 9.43 7.16
C SER A 120 4.67 9.20 6.63
N LEU A 121 5.24 8.01 6.81
CA LEU A 121 6.57 7.68 6.27
C LEU A 121 6.62 7.77 4.75
N VAL A 122 5.60 7.23 4.06
CA VAL A 122 5.46 7.36 2.60
C VAL A 122 5.36 8.83 2.20
N ALA A 123 4.50 9.61 2.85
CA ALA A 123 4.31 11.02 2.52
C ALA A 123 5.58 11.84 2.75
N ILE A 124 6.30 11.63 3.86
CA ILE A 124 7.56 12.31 4.14
C ILE A 124 8.59 11.96 3.06
N GLY A 125 8.79 10.68 2.75
CA GLY A 125 9.74 10.25 1.71
C GLY A 125 9.42 10.87 0.35
N VAL A 126 8.15 10.84 -0.05
CA VAL A 126 7.70 11.45 -1.32
C VAL A 126 7.85 12.98 -1.31
N LEU A 127 7.53 13.66 -0.20
CA LEU A 127 7.69 15.12 -0.09
C LEU A 127 9.16 15.54 -0.16
N MET A 128 10.05 14.82 0.52
CA MET A 128 11.49 15.08 0.46
C MET A 128 12.00 15.02 -0.98
N LEU A 129 11.55 14.00 -1.73
CA LEU A 129 11.86 13.89 -3.15
C LEU A 129 11.19 15.01 -3.94
N ALA A 130 9.92 15.33 -3.70
CA ALA A 130 9.21 16.36 -4.43
C ALA A 130 9.86 17.74 -4.27
N LEU A 131 10.28 18.09 -3.05
CA LEU A 131 10.97 19.33 -2.71
C LEU A 131 12.43 19.38 -3.19
N GLY A 132 12.97 18.26 -3.69
CA GLY A 132 14.34 18.21 -4.21
C GLY A 132 15.41 18.29 -3.13
N LEU A 133 15.12 17.79 -1.93
CA LEU A 133 16.11 17.75 -0.85
C LEU A 133 17.28 16.82 -1.23
N PRO A 134 18.52 17.14 -0.84
CA PRO A 134 19.71 16.36 -1.19
C PRO A 134 19.79 14.99 -0.48
N LEU A 135 18.76 14.60 0.28
CA LEU A 135 18.68 13.40 1.11
C LEU A 135 17.93 12.26 0.40
N VAL A 136 18.30 11.94 -0.84
CA VAL A 136 17.58 10.97 -1.70
C VAL A 136 17.52 9.58 -1.07
N ALA A 137 18.64 9.07 -0.53
CA ALA A 137 18.68 7.77 0.13
C ALA A 137 17.70 7.67 1.29
N LEU A 138 17.69 8.67 2.18
CA LEU A 138 16.78 8.73 3.31
C LEU A 138 15.32 8.77 2.84
N ALA A 139 15.02 9.58 1.83
CA ALA A 139 13.68 9.70 1.30
C ALA A 139 13.16 8.36 0.73
N VAL A 140 14.00 7.63 0.01
CA VAL A 140 13.68 6.31 -0.54
C VAL A 140 13.56 5.24 0.57
N ILE A 141 14.38 5.31 1.61
CA ILE A 141 14.28 4.44 2.80
C ILE A 141 12.96 4.69 3.54
N LEU A 142 12.57 5.95 3.76
CA LEU A 142 11.30 6.30 4.42
C LEU A 142 10.10 5.80 3.61
N TYR A 143 10.13 6.01 2.29
CA TYR A 143 9.12 5.46 1.39
C TYR A 143 9.06 3.92 1.48
N GLY A 144 10.20 3.24 1.39
CA GLY A 144 10.26 1.77 1.43
C GLY A 144 9.80 1.20 2.77
N ALA A 145 10.21 1.82 3.88
CA ALA A 145 9.76 1.49 5.22
C ALA A 145 8.24 1.67 5.37
N GLY A 146 7.70 2.82 4.94
CA GLY A 146 6.28 3.11 4.97
C GLY A 146 5.46 2.11 4.13
N ASN A 147 5.95 1.74 2.95
CA ASN A 147 5.34 0.68 2.12
C ASN A 147 5.37 -0.69 2.84
N GLY A 148 6.47 -1.00 3.53
CA GLY A 148 6.60 -2.22 4.33
C GLY A 148 5.55 -2.31 5.43
N ILE A 149 5.42 -1.27 6.23
CA ILE A 149 4.42 -1.19 7.30
C ILE A 149 2.99 -1.19 6.72
N TYR A 150 2.75 -0.46 5.62
CA TYR A 150 1.45 -0.42 4.96
C TYR A 150 0.95 -1.80 4.55
N SER A 151 1.84 -2.68 4.06
CA SER A 151 1.47 -4.03 3.67
C SER A 151 0.90 -4.88 4.82
N ILE A 152 1.28 -4.57 6.07
CA ILE A 152 0.69 -5.17 7.28
C ILE A 152 -0.64 -4.45 7.59
N ALA A 153 -0.61 -3.11 7.64
CA ALA A 153 -1.75 -2.29 8.01
C ALA A 153 -2.98 -2.51 7.11
N ARG A 154 -2.79 -2.70 5.80
CA ARG A 154 -3.89 -2.94 4.84
C ARG A 154 -4.68 -4.22 5.13
N GLY A 155 -4.09 -5.19 5.82
CA GLY A 155 -4.79 -6.40 6.27
C GLY A 155 -5.33 -6.27 7.69
N THR A 156 -4.56 -5.70 8.60
CA THR A 156 -4.95 -5.64 10.03
C THR A 156 -5.98 -4.56 10.35
N VAL A 157 -6.01 -3.45 9.61
CA VAL A 157 -6.96 -2.36 9.85
C VAL A 157 -8.39 -2.73 9.50
N PRO A 158 -8.71 -3.30 8.33
CA PRO A 158 -10.07 -3.73 8.03
C PRO A 158 -10.57 -4.77 9.05
N LEU A 159 -9.70 -5.69 9.48
CA LEU A 159 -10.03 -6.66 10.52
C LEU A 159 -10.43 -5.98 11.82
N ALA A 160 -9.65 -4.99 12.26
CA ALA A 160 -9.90 -4.23 13.48
C ALA A 160 -11.10 -3.24 13.37
N LEU A 161 -11.56 -2.91 12.16
CA LEU A 161 -12.69 -2.02 11.93
C LEU A 161 -14.01 -2.76 11.76
N PHE A 162 -14.01 -3.92 11.09
CA PHE A 162 -15.22 -4.60 10.64
C PHE A 162 -15.47 -5.95 11.31
N GLY A 163 -14.50 -6.46 12.08
CA GLY A 163 -14.58 -7.76 12.75
C GLY A 163 -14.20 -8.94 11.84
N PRO A 164 -13.88 -10.10 12.42
CA PRO A 164 -13.44 -11.28 11.67
C PRO A 164 -14.55 -11.93 10.83
N GLU A 165 -15.82 -11.83 11.25
CA GLU A 165 -16.94 -12.58 10.65
C GLU A 165 -17.23 -12.12 9.21
N ARG A 166 -17.04 -10.82 8.92
CA ARG A 166 -17.29 -10.19 7.60
C ARG A 166 -16.01 -9.77 6.89
N TYR A 167 -14.84 -10.14 7.43
CA TYR A 167 -13.54 -9.63 6.98
C TYR A 167 -13.23 -9.98 5.52
N ALA A 168 -13.29 -11.26 5.16
CA ALA A 168 -12.92 -11.75 3.83
C ALA A 168 -13.74 -11.08 2.69
N PRO A 169 -15.09 -11.06 2.73
CA PRO A 169 -15.87 -10.39 1.69
C PRO A 169 -15.66 -8.87 1.65
N LEU A 170 -15.47 -8.20 2.80
CA LEU A 170 -15.21 -6.75 2.84
C LEU A 170 -13.84 -6.39 2.26
N VAL A 171 -12.78 -7.12 2.63
CA VAL A 171 -11.45 -6.91 2.07
C VAL A 171 -11.44 -7.22 0.58
N GLY A 172 -12.16 -8.24 0.12
CA GLY A 172 -12.36 -8.51 -1.30
C GLY A 172 -13.00 -7.32 -2.04
N ARG A 173 -14.05 -6.72 -1.46
CA ARG A 173 -14.71 -5.52 -2.02
C ARG A 173 -13.80 -4.29 -2.02
N LEU A 174 -12.98 -4.10 -0.99
CA LEU A 174 -12.01 -3.00 -0.89
C LEU A 174 -10.82 -3.19 -1.85
N ALA A 175 -10.39 -4.43 -2.08
CA ALA A 175 -9.24 -4.74 -2.92
C ALA A 175 -9.50 -4.44 -4.40
N ARG A 176 -10.70 -4.76 -4.92
CA ARG A 176 -11.05 -4.55 -6.34
C ARG A 176 -10.77 -3.13 -6.86
N PRO A 177 -11.35 -2.05 -6.28
CA PRO A 177 -11.08 -0.70 -6.76
C PRO A 177 -9.62 -0.27 -6.55
N SER A 178 -8.99 -0.71 -5.45
CA SER A 178 -7.58 -0.42 -5.20
C SER A 178 -6.67 -1.07 -6.25
N LEU A 179 -6.96 -2.30 -6.68
CA LEU A 179 -6.19 -3.00 -7.72
C LEU A 179 -6.38 -2.35 -9.09
N ILE A 180 -7.60 -1.91 -9.43
CA ILE A 180 -7.86 -1.16 -10.66
C ILE A 180 -7.04 0.14 -10.67
N ALA A 181 -7.07 0.90 -9.56
CA ALA A 181 -6.29 2.12 -9.43
C ALA A 181 -4.78 1.87 -9.53
N GLN A 182 -4.28 0.79 -8.91
CA GLN A 182 -2.87 0.38 -8.99
C GLN A 182 -2.44 -0.01 -10.41
N ALA A 183 -3.32 -0.63 -11.18
CA ALA A 183 -3.05 -1.00 -12.57
C ALA A 183 -3.03 0.23 -13.50
N LEU A 184 -3.91 1.20 -13.25
CA LEU A 184 -3.99 2.44 -14.01
C LEU A 184 -2.92 3.46 -13.62
N ALA A 185 -2.39 3.40 -12.39
CA ALA A 185 -1.46 4.40 -11.88
C ALA A 185 -0.15 4.51 -12.70
N PRO A 186 0.59 3.43 -13.01
CA PRO A 186 1.80 3.52 -13.82
C PRO A 186 1.61 4.11 -15.23
N PRO A 187 0.63 3.69 -16.06
CA PRO A 187 0.44 4.29 -17.38
C PRO A 187 -0.05 5.74 -17.30
N LEU A 188 -0.96 6.07 -16.37
CA LEU A 188 -1.40 7.46 -16.19
C LEU A 188 -0.25 8.35 -15.76
N GLY A 189 0.58 7.90 -14.81
CA GLY A 189 1.73 8.69 -14.39
C GLY A 189 2.87 8.70 -15.41
N ALA A 190 2.98 7.72 -16.30
CA ALA A 190 3.86 7.81 -17.46
C ALA A 190 3.41 8.93 -18.40
N SER A 191 2.11 9.09 -18.64
CA SER A 191 1.55 10.20 -19.42
C SER A 191 1.82 11.55 -18.77
N VAL A 192 1.70 11.64 -17.43
CA VAL A 192 2.05 12.85 -16.66
C VAL A 192 3.55 13.14 -16.75
N LEU A 193 4.39 12.10 -16.64
CA LEU A 193 5.84 12.22 -16.74
C LEU A 193 6.27 12.68 -18.13
N ALA A 194 5.64 12.19 -19.19
CA ALA A 194 5.95 12.57 -20.57
C ALA A 194 5.56 14.02 -20.89
N GLN A 195 4.43 14.50 -20.36
CA GLN A 195 3.89 15.83 -20.68
C GLN A 195 4.35 16.92 -19.70
N GLY A 196 4.36 16.62 -18.40
CA GLY A 196 4.66 17.56 -17.33
C GLY A 196 6.04 17.36 -16.68
N GLY A 197 6.79 16.33 -17.09
CA GLY A 197 8.11 16.02 -16.55
C GLY A 197 8.09 15.52 -15.10
N ALA A 198 9.28 15.28 -14.55
CA ALA A 198 9.42 14.73 -13.21
C ALA A 198 8.87 15.65 -12.11
N GLY A 199 8.96 16.97 -12.28
CA GLY A 199 8.38 17.93 -11.34
C GLY A 199 6.89 17.73 -11.13
N ALA A 200 6.11 17.64 -12.22
CA ALA A 200 4.68 17.40 -12.17
C ALA A 200 4.35 16.02 -11.57
N THR A 201 5.09 14.97 -11.94
CA THR A 201 4.87 13.63 -11.37
C THR A 201 5.15 13.57 -9.88
N PHE A 202 6.22 14.21 -9.40
CA PHE A 202 6.51 14.31 -7.97
C PHE A 202 5.45 15.14 -7.23
N GLY A 203 4.96 16.23 -7.83
CA GLY A 203 3.85 17.02 -7.29
C GLY A 203 2.58 16.20 -7.15
N LEU A 204 2.22 15.41 -8.17
CA LEU A 204 1.08 14.50 -8.13
C LEU A 204 1.23 13.45 -7.01
N LEU A 205 2.39 12.80 -6.93
CA LEU A 205 2.70 11.84 -5.87
C LEU A 205 2.58 12.47 -4.48
N ALA A 206 3.11 13.68 -4.30
CA ALA A 206 3.04 14.42 -3.05
C ALA A 206 1.59 14.74 -2.65
N VAL A 207 0.78 15.25 -3.58
CA VAL A 207 -0.65 15.52 -3.34
C VAL A 207 -1.39 14.24 -2.96
N MET A 208 -1.20 13.15 -3.72
CA MET A 208 -1.84 11.87 -3.41
C MET A 208 -1.42 11.34 -2.03
N ALA A 209 -0.14 11.45 -1.67
CA ALA A 209 0.36 11.00 -0.38
C ALA A 209 -0.20 11.84 0.78
N LEU A 210 -0.27 13.17 0.63
CA LEU A 210 -0.87 14.07 1.63
C LEU A 210 -2.37 13.84 1.80
N LEU A 211 -3.11 13.67 0.69
CA LEU A 211 -4.53 13.30 0.72
C LEU A 211 -4.73 11.98 1.47
N ASN A 212 -3.86 11.01 1.22
CA ASN A 212 -3.93 9.71 1.89
C ASN A 212 -3.69 9.82 3.40
N VAL A 213 -2.72 10.64 3.84
CA VAL A 213 -2.54 10.97 5.27
C VAL A 213 -3.80 11.63 5.85
N GLY A 214 -4.43 12.54 5.09
CA GLY A 214 -5.69 13.18 5.48
C GLY A 214 -6.83 12.17 5.66
N LEU A 215 -6.97 11.20 4.75
CA LEU A 215 -7.97 10.12 4.86
C LEU A 215 -7.73 9.24 6.09
N VAL A 216 -6.48 8.89 6.39
CA VAL A 216 -6.14 8.15 7.62
C VAL A 216 -6.44 9.00 8.86
N GLY A 217 -6.17 10.30 8.82
CA GLY A 217 -6.53 11.25 9.89
C GLY A 217 -8.02 11.28 10.15
N ALA A 218 -8.83 11.40 9.10
CA ALA A 218 -10.29 11.34 9.17
C ALA A 218 -10.76 9.98 9.72
N LEU A 219 -10.17 8.88 9.28
CA LEU A 219 -10.49 7.53 9.78
C LEU A 219 -10.20 7.42 11.28
N CYS A 220 -9.08 7.95 11.75
CA CYS A 220 -8.74 8.01 13.17
C CYS A 220 -9.74 8.87 13.98
N GLN A 221 -10.20 10.00 13.44
CA GLN A 221 -11.20 10.86 14.09
C GLN A 221 -12.55 10.16 14.23
N THR A 222 -13.03 9.45 13.19
CA THR A 222 -14.30 8.70 13.28
C THR A 222 -14.29 7.63 14.38
N LYS A 223 -13.11 7.06 14.70
CA LYS A 223 -12.97 6.10 15.81
C LYS A 223 -12.85 6.78 17.17
N ARG A 224 -12.15 7.93 17.26
CA ARG A 224 -12.04 8.70 18.51
C ARG A 224 -13.38 9.27 18.98
N GLY A 225 -14.20 9.78 18.07
CA GLY A 225 -15.55 10.29 18.39
C GLY A 225 -16.48 9.23 18.98
N LYS A 226 -16.27 7.94 18.66
CA LYS A 226 -17.03 6.82 19.25
C LYS A 226 -16.56 6.42 20.66
N ARG A 227 -15.36 6.81 21.08
CA ARG A 227 -14.78 6.48 22.40
C ARG A 227 -15.16 7.48 23.49
N GLY A 228 -15.64 8.67 23.14
CA GLY A 228 -16.08 9.71 24.07
C GLY A 228 -17.59 9.79 24.29
N ALA A 229 -18.35 8.79 23.85
CA ALA A 229 -19.82 8.73 23.94
C ALA A 229 -20.33 7.62 24.88
N PHE A 230 -19.51 7.23 25.86
CA PHE A 230 -19.88 6.34 26.97
C PHE A 230 -19.66 7.06 28.29
#